data_AF-A0A7Y3P8Y8-F1
#
_entry.id   AF-A0A7Y3P8Y8-F1
#
_cell.length_a   1.000
_cell.length_b   1.000
_cell.length_c   1.000
_cell.angle_alpha   90.00
_cell.angle_beta   90.00
_cell.angle_gamma   90.00
#
_symmetry.space_group_name_H-M   'P 1'
#
loop_
_entity.id
_entity.type
_entity.pdbx_description
1 polymer ?
#
loop_
_entity_poly.entity_id
_entity_poly.type
_entity_poly.pdbx_seq_one_letter_code
_entity_poly.pdbx_strand_id
1 'polypeptide(L)'
;MGTHPPRRCPGIASRRSASWKSHGINSRGRSPSCPCPPTPPEISSAISSRSASFENATTGAWTFRTCFSSAWASSGRVESRVVRKRYNSGVEESRNAACSCGSGRKYKKCCLKKRIIRSSDEFPVVGCAVNDDWEKHGLANILVARRLKSGSLIVGGYLADTACLGLKNTFCHADVLPGKFDNEMFPSHYPERKPLSIGIDLVKEIVLGAIDYAAKLGFDPAPGFEISRYVLGSGERVRGGNVRFGGMNGKPFFVAGPNDDGPAIVRKLMQRLGKDGFDFMMPAPR
;
A
#
# COMPACT_ATOMS: atom_id res chain seq x y z
N MET A 1 48.38 -53.26 -19.22
CA MET A 1 48.09 -52.25 -18.18
C MET A 1 46.89 -51.46 -18.67
N GLY A 2 45.66 -51.87 -18.44
CA GLY A 2 44.96 -51.93 -17.16
C GLY A 2 43.58 -51.31 -17.40
N THR A 3 42.68 -52.08 -18.02
CA THR A 3 41.28 -51.72 -18.28
C THR A 3 40.45 -52.13 -17.06
N HIS A 4 39.80 -51.16 -16.40
CA HIS A 4 38.88 -51.43 -15.30
C HIS A 4 37.44 -51.62 -15.80
N PRO A 5 36.70 -52.64 -15.30
CA PRO A 5 35.33 -52.93 -15.70
C PRO A 5 34.28 -52.19 -14.84
N PRO A 6 33.01 -52.12 -15.28
CA PRO A 6 31.94 -51.45 -14.55
C PRO A 6 31.46 -52.26 -13.34
N ARG A 7 31.14 -51.57 -12.23
CA ARG A 7 30.65 -52.17 -10.99
C ARG A 7 29.16 -52.54 -11.11
N ARG A 8 28.87 -53.79 -10.72
CA ARG A 8 27.54 -54.39 -10.55
C ARG A 8 26.83 -53.83 -9.32
N CYS A 9 25.51 -53.66 -9.44
CA CYS A 9 24.58 -53.59 -8.31
C CYS A 9 24.41 -54.98 -7.67
N PRO A 10 24.31 -55.10 -6.34
CA PRO A 10 23.83 -56.31 -5.70
C PRO A 10 22.31 -56.28 -5.53
N GLY A 11 21.67 -57.39 -5.88
CA GLY A 11 20.24 -57.65 -5.68
C GLY A 11 19.95 -58.46 -4.42
N ILE A 12 18.73 -58.24 -3.90
CA ILE A 12 17.75 -59.21 -3.37
C ILE A 12 18.01 -59.88 -2.00
N ALA A 13 17.08 -59.62 -1.07
CA ALA A 13 16.39 -60.61 -0.24
C ALA A 13 14.91 -60.16 -0.11
N SER A 14 13.92 -60.75 -0.81
CA SER A 14 13.07 -61.89 -0.41
C SER A 14 12.50 -61.73 1.02
N ARG A 15 11.19 -61.59 1.29
CA ARG A 15 10.04 -62.53 1.18
C ARG A 15 8.90 -61.82 1.96
N ARG A 16 7.64 -61.69 1.54
CA ARG A 16 6.48 -62.62 1.59
C ARG A 16 5.29 -61.81 1.02
N SER A 17 4.68 -62.16 -0.11
CA SER A 17 3.54 -63.09 -0.28
C SER A 17 2.31 -62.79 0.59
N ALA A 18 1.28 -62.19 -0.01
CA ALA A 18 -0.11 -62.61 0.09
C ALA A 18 -0.94 -61.92 -1.01
N SER A 19 -1.11 -62.65 -2.11
CA SER A 19 -2.21 -62.47 -3.05
C SER A 19 -3.48 -63.02 -2.41
N TRP A 20 -4.66 -62.48 -2.72
CA TRP A 20 -5.73 -63.25 -3.40
C TRP A 20 -6.99 -62.40 -3.64
N LYS A 21 -7.37 -62.42 -4.93
CA LYS A 21 -8.71 -62.63 -5.49
C LYS A 21 -9.78 -61.55 -5.32
N SER A 22 -9.97 -60.87 -6.46
CA SER A 22 -11.24 -60.44 -7.03
C SER A 22 -12.31 -61.53 -7.00
N HIS A 23 -13.45 -61.24 -6.37
CA HIS A 23 -14.76 -61.82 -6.67
C HIS A 23 -15.75 -60.66 -6.84
N GLY A 24 -16.33 -60.58 -8.04
CA GLY A 24 -17.44 -59.68 -8.31
C GLY A 24 -18.73 -60.27 -7.74
N ILE A 25 -19.51 -59.43 -7.06
CA ILE A 25 -20.95 -59.64 -6.86
C ILE A 25 -21.65 -58.32 -7.10
N ASN A 26 -22.58 -58.37 -8.05
CA ASN A 26 -23.51 -57.33 -8.45
C ASN A 26 -24.60 -57.18 -7.37
N SER A 27 -24.81 -55.98 -6.81
CA SER A 27 -26.13 -55.63 -6.26
C SER A 27 -26.30 -54.11 -6.14
N ARG A 28 -27.49 -53.70 -6.53
CA ARG A 28 -28.00 -52.33 -6.60
C ARG A 28 -28.05 -51.71 -5.21
N GLY A 29 -27.51 -50.50 -5.05
CA GLY A 29 -27.60 -49.74 -3.80
C GLY A 29 -27.36 -48.26 -4.06
N ARG A 30 -28.29 -47.44 -3.59
CA ARG A 30 -28.45 -46.00 -3.86
C ARG A 30 -27.22 -45.16 -3.47
N SER A 31 -26.98 -44.13 -4.26
CA SER A 31 -26.08 -43.01 -3.97
C SER A 31 -26.44 -42.34 -2.63
N PRO A 32 -25.49 -42.08 -1.72
CA PRO A 32 -25.69 -41.12 -0.66
C PRO A 32 -25.32 -39.72 -1.17
N SER A 33 -26.36 -38.88 -1.28
CA SER A 33 -26.30 -37.43 -1.42
C SER A 33 -25.37 -36.79 -0.38
N CYS A 34 -24.53 -35.86 -0.83
CA CYS A 34 -23.77 -34.95 0.03
C CYS A 34 -24.74 -34.10 0.89
N PRO A 35 -24.52 -33.92 2.19
CA PRO A 35 -25.24 -32.92 2.96
C PRO A 35 -24.60 -31.53 2.76
N CYS A 36 -25.37 -30.58 2.24
CA CYS A 36 -25.05 -29.15 2.28
C CYS A 36 -25.06 -28.64 3.75
N PRO A 37 -24.25 -27.63 4.09
CA PRO A 37 -24.28 -27.02 5.42
C PRO A 37 -25.58 -26.20 5.64
N PRO A 38 -26.08 -26.11 6.89
CA PRO A 38 -27.29 -25.35 7.19
C PRO A 38 -27.08 -23.84 7.09
N THR A 39 -28.07 -23.15 6.55
CA THR A 39 -28.22 -21.69 6.57
C THR A 39 -28.39 -21.15 7.99
N PRO A 40 -27.79 -19.99 8.35
CA PRO A 40 -28.00 -19.37 9.65
C PRO A 40 -29.41 -18.75 9.77
N PRO A 41 -29.97 -18.66 11.00
CA PRO A 41 -31.33 -18.19 11.23
C PRO A 41 -31.48 -16.68 11.06
N GLU A 42 -32.60 -16.28 10.46
CA GLU A 42 -33.09 -14.91 10.41
C GLU A 42 -33.39 -14.39 11.82
N ILE A 43 -32.86 -13.20 12.14
CA ILE A 43 -33.29 -12.43 13.30
C ILE A 43 -34.08 -11.22 12.78
N SER A 44 -35.40 -11.32 12.90
CA SER A 44 -36.33 -10.20 12.77
C SER A 44 -36.90 -9.89 14.14
N SER A 45 -36.63 -8.70 14.67
CA SER A 45 -37.64 -7.64 14.81
C SER A 45 -37.24 -6.55 15.82
N ALA A 46 -37.38 -5.31 15.34
CA ALA A 46 -37.88 -4.11 16.01
C ALA A 46 -37.22 -3.59 17.30
N ILE A 47 -36.84 -2.30 17.28
CA ILE A 47 -37.59 -1.24 17.99
C ILE A 47 -37.12 0.17 17.55
N SER A 48 -38.13 0.95 17.17
CA SER A 48 -38.34 2.40 17.32
C SER A 48 -37.41 3.43 16.66
N SER A 49 -37.95 3.93 15.55
CA SER A 49 -37.97 5.33 15.09
C SER A 49 -37.57 6.42 16.09
N ARG A 50 -36.57 7.22 15.70
CA ARG A 50 -36.62 8.69 15.79
C ARG A 50 -36.11 9.29 14.48
N SER A 51 -37.01 10.03 13.87
CA SER A 51 -36.87 10.82 12.66
C SER A 51 -35.91 11.99 12.85
N ALA A 52 -34.97 12.15 11.93
CA ALA A 52 -34.42 13.44 11.58
C ALA A 52 -34.31 13.48 10.06
N SER A 53 -35.24 14.21 9.44
CA SER A 53 -35.24 14.53 8.02
C SER A 53 -33.89 15.12 7.63
N PHE A 54 -33.25 14.59 6.59
CA PHE A 54 -32.25 15.33 5.85
C PHE A 54 -32.47 15.10 4.36
N GLU A 55 -32.66 16.21 3.68
CA GLU A 55 -33.11 16.31 2.30
C GLU A 55 -32.12 15.67 1.32
N ASN A 56 -32.67 15.15 0.24
CA ASN A 56 -31.94 14.71 -0.94
C ASN A 56 -31.12 15.87 -1.52
N ALA A 57 -29.81 15.69 -1.66
CA ALA A 57 -28.97 16.49 -2.54
C ALA A 57 -28.16 15.57 -3.46
N THR A 58 -28.69 15.48 -4.66
CA THR A 58 -28.10 15.08 -5.95
C THR A 58 -26.61 15.44 -6.10
N THR A 59 -25.85 14.49 -6.66
CA THR A 59 -24.68 14.69 -7.54
C THR A 59 -23.83 15.95 -7.33
N GLY A 60 -22.80 15.85 -6.48
CA GLY A 60 -21.77 16.86 -6.33
C GLY A 60 -20.51 16.52 -7.12
N ALA A 61 -20.44 16.99 -8.37
CA ALA A 61 -19.19 17.14 -9.10
C ALA A 61 -18.21 18.02 -8.29
N TRP A 62 -16.91 17.71 -8.37
CA TRP A 62 -15.83 18.54 -7.86
C TRP A 62 -15.93 19.96 -8.45
N THR A 63 -16.58 20.89 -7.74
CA THR A 63 -16.74 22.28 -8.19
C THR A 63 -16.19 23.23 -7.13
N PHE A 64 -15.09 23.89 -7.51
CA PHE A 64 -14.44 24.94 -6.73
C PHE A 64 -15.16 26.28 -6.99
N ARG A 65 -15.69 26.91 -5.94
CA ARG A 65 -16.10 28.31 -5.98
C ARG A 65 -14.92 29.20 -5.60
N THR A 66 -14.50 30.06 -6.54
CA THR A 66 -13.59 31.17 -6.33
C THR A 66 -14.38 32.37 -5.78
N CYS A 67 -13.81 33.09 -4.82
CA CYS A 67 -14.27 34.43 -4.47
C CYS A 67 -13.05 35.36 -4.41
N PHE A 68 -12.93 36.19 -5.45
CA PHE A 68 -12.02 37.32 -5.51
C PHE A 68 -12.76 38.52 -4.93
N SER A 69 -12.11 39.31 -4.08
CA SER A 69 -12.48 40.72 -3.89
C SER A 69 -11.26 41.54 -3.51
N SER A 70 -11.11 42.61 -4.27
CA SER A 70 -10.10 43.66 -4.26
C SER A 70 -10.37 44.71 -3.17
N ALA A 71 -9.30 45.30 -2.61
CA ALA A 71 -9.34 46.67 -2.10
C ALA A 71 -7.94 47.31 -2.17
N TRP A 72 -7.89 48.54 -2.67
CA TRP A 72 -6.70 49.36 -2.90
C TRP A 72 -6.41 50.30 -1.71
N ALA A 73 -5.11 50.56 -1.55
CA ALA A 73 -4.41 51.77 -1.10
C ALA A 73 -4.86 52.58 0.14
N SER A 74 -3.91 52.78 1.06
CA SER A 74 -3.43 54.14 1.40
C SER A 74 -2.04 54.10 2.04
N SER A 75 -1.23 55.09 1.68
CA SER A 75 0.18 55.27 1.99
C SER A 75 0.41 55.98 3.32
N GLY A 76 1.30 55.44 4.15
CA GLY A 76 1.88 56.11 5.31
C GLY A 76 3.38 55.80 5.39
N ARG A 77 4.22 56.83 5.32
CA ARG A 77 5.69 56.74 5.41
C ARG A 77 6.08 56.76 6.88
N VAL A 78 6.67 55.66 7.37
CA VAL A 78 7.34 55.60 8.68
C VAL A 78 8.80 55.22 8.45
N GLU A 79 9.71 56.13 8.81
CA GLU A 79 11.15 55.88 8.80
C GLU A 79 11.50 54.73 9.74
N SER A 80 12.15 53.71 9.21
CA SER A 80 12.73 52.62 9.98
C SER A 80 14.24 52.60 9.79
N ARG A 81 14.97 52.74 10.90
CA ARG A 81 16.42 52.51 10.98
C ARG A 81 16.72 51.10 10.51
N VAL A 82 17.38 50.99 9.37
CA VAL A 82 17.86 49.72 8.82
C VAL A 82 19.09 49.26 9.60
N VAL A 83 18.87 48.39 10.59
CA VAL A 83 19.93 47.52 11.10
C VAL A 83 20.22 46.50 9.98
N ARG A 84 21.31 46.72 9.24
CA ARG A 84 21.77 45.78 8.21
C ARG A 84 22.24 44.49 8.89
N LYS A 85 21.35 43.51 9.03
CA LYS A 85 21.75 42.12 9.27
C LYS A 85 22.65 41.70 8.10
N ARG A 86 23.89 41.30 8.41
CA ARG A 86 24.79 40.65 7.46
C ARG A 86 24.09 39.39 6.96
N TYR A 87 23.47 39.46 5.79
CA TYR A 87 23.06 38.27 5.06
C TYR A 87 24.36 37.59 4.65
N ASN A 88 24.56 36.36 5.15
CA ASN A 88 25.69 35.55 4.76
C ASN A 88 25.66 35.46 3.22
N SER A 89 26.69 36.00 2.57
CA SER A 89 26.84 35.99 1.12
C SER A 89 27.12 34.55 0.69
N GLY A 90 26.06 33.75 0.64
CA GLY A 90 26.08 32.48 -0.07
C GLY A 90 26.41 32.79 -1.52
N VAL A 91 27.48 32.18 -2.02
CA VAL A 91 27.88 32.17 -3.42
C VAL A 91 26.61 32.08 -4.28
N GLU A 92 26.37 33.07 -5.15
CA GLU A 92 25.29 33.04 -6.14
C GLU A 92 25.61 31.94 -7.16
N GLU A 93 25.32 30.72 -6.77
CA GLU A 93 25.40 29.54 -7.60
C GLU A 93 24.40 29.73 -8.76
N SER A 94 24.93 29.80 -9.99
CA SER A 94 24.11 30.08 -11.17
C SER A 94 22.88 29.16 -11.23
N ARG A 95 21.75 29.68 -11.74
CA ARG A 95 20.50 28.90 -11.87
C ARG A 95 20.68 27.58 -12.65
N ASN A 96 21.76 27.49 -13.42
CA ASN A 96 22.14 26.37 -14.28
C ASN A 96 23.22 25.47 -13.68
N ALA A 97 23.65 25.71 -12.45
CA ALA A 97 24.59 24.84 -11.75
C ALA A 97 24.05 23.40 -11.62
N ALA A 98 24.96 22.43 -11.65
CA ALA A 98 24.63 21.02 -11.42
C ALA A 98 23.98 20.85 -10.04
N CYS A 99 22.96 20.01 -9.94
CA CYS A 99 22.34 19.72 -8.65
C CYS A 99 23.32 18.96 -7.76
N SER A 100 23.63 19.48 -6.56
CA SER A 100 24.45 18.80 -5.55
C SER A 100 23.85 17.48 -5.03
N CYS A 101 22.61 17.18 -5.42
CA CYS A 101 21.85 16.01 -5.00
C CYS A 101 22.24 14.68 -5.68
N GLY A 102 23.26 14.66 -6.54
CA GLY A 102 23.72 13.44 -7.23
C GLY A 102 22.71 12.85 -8.23
N SER A 103 21.61 13.54 -8.53
CA SER A 103 20.52 12.99 -9.37
C SER A 103 20.82 12.86 -10.86
N GLY A 104 22.00 13.29 -11.32
CA GLY A 104 22.37 13.36 -12.75
C GLY A 104 21.56 14.37 -13.58
N ARG A 105 20.52 14.99 -13.02
CA ARG A 105 19.72 16.03 -13.70
C ARG A 105 20.41 17.38 -13.59
N LYS A 106 20.54 18.09 -14.73
CA LYS A 106 20.84 19.53 -14.72
C LYS A 106 19.70 20.25 -13.96
N TYR A 107 20.02 21.33 -13.25
CA TYR A 107 19.10 22.22 -12.53
C TYR A 107 18.57 21.78 -11.14
N LYS A 108 18.35 22.77 -10.27
CA LYS A 108 17.75 22.65 -8.92
C LYS A 108 16.32 22.08 -8.90
N LYS A 109 15.70 21.80 -10.06
CA LYS A 109 14.30 21.31 -10.17
C LYS A 109 14.08 19.95 -9.48
N CYS A 110 15.06 19.05 -9.52
CA CYS A 110 14.99 17.78 -8.78
C CYS A 110 14.93 18.01 -7.27
N CYS A 111 15.85 18.84 -6.74
CA CYS A 111 15.86 19.24 -5.33
C CYS A 111 14.62 20.02 -4.93
N LEU A 112 14.11 20.89 -5.81
CA LEU A 112 12.93 21.69 -5.54
C LEU A 112 11.71 20.80 -5.30
N LYS A 113 11.47 19.81 -6.16
CA LYS A 113 10.37 18.85 -5.96
C LYS A 113 10.51 18.07 -4.66
N LYS A 114 11.72 17.56 -4.36
CA LYS A 114 11.97 16.87 -3.07
C LYS A 114 11.75 17.80 -1.87
N ARG A 115 12.12 19.08 -1.98
CA ARG A 115 11.89 20.08 -0.92
C ARG A 115 10.39 20.31 -0.70
N ILE A 116 9.62 20.46 -1.78
CA ILE A 116 8.16 20.60 -1.71
C ILE A 116 7.52 19.37 -1.04
N ILE A 117 7.98 18.16 -1.40
CA ILE A 117 7.47 16.93 -0.78
C ILE A 117 7.82 16.90 0.72
N ARG A 118 9.03 17.30 1.12
CA ARG A 118 9.43 17.33 2.53
C ARG A 118 8.62 18.32 3.37
N SER A 119 8.13 19.40 2.76
CA SER A 119 7.26 20.38 3.41
C SER A 119 5.76 20.05 3.26
N SER A 120 5.40 18.78 3.02
CA SER A 120 4.01 18.36 2.81
C SER A 120 3.06 18.73 3.95
N ASP A 121 3.55 18.82 5.19
CA ASP A 121 2.73 19.20 6.35
C ASP A 121 2.21 20.64 6.28
N GLU A 122 2.83 21.52 5.49
CA GLU A 122 2.34 22.89 5.27
C GLU A 122 1.10 22.94 4.36
N PHE A 123 0.74 21.82 3.74
CA PHE A 123 -0.31 21.74 2.73
C PHE A 123 -1.46 20.83 3.19
N PRO A 124 -2.72 21.29 3.09
CA PRO A 124 -3.87 20.50 3.53
C PRO A 124 -4.03 19.25 2.67
N VAL A 125 -4.41 18.15 3.33
CA VAL A 125 -4.89 16.93 2.67
C VAL A 125 -6.23 17.25 2.00
N VAL A 126 -6.34 16.95 0.71
CA VAL A 126 -7.58 17.17 -0.06
C VAL A 126 -8.29 15.89 -0.46
N GLY A 127 -7.64 14.74 -0.32
CA GLY A 127 -8.27 13.45 -0.51
C GLY A 127 -7.32 12.29 -0.25
N CYS A 128 -7.86 11.20 0.27
CA CYS A 128 -7.20 9.91 0.29
C CYS A 128 -8.15 8.84 -0.25
N ALA A 129 -7.60 7.86 -0.96
CA ALA A 129 -8.37 6.77 -1.55
C ALA A 129 -7.67 5.43 -1.30
N VAL A 130 -8.44 4.34 -1.22
CA VAL A 130 -7.96 2.95 -1.14
C VAL A 130 -8.85 2.02 -1.98
N ASN A 131 -8.32 0.95 -2.56
CA ASN A 131 -9.14 -0.08 -3.22
C ASN A 131 -10.18 -0.67 -2.24
N ASP A 132 -11.34 -1.09 -2.74
CA ASP A 132 -12.50 -1.47 -1.93
C ASP A 132 -12.38 -2.82 -1.21
N ASP A 133 -11.48 -3.68 -1.65
CA ASP A 133 -11.29 -5.04 -1.17
C ASP A 133 -10.00 -5.23 -0.35
N TRP A 134 -9.38 -4.12 0.06
CA TRP A 134 -8.09 -4.15 0.77
C TRP A 134 -8.13 -4.94 2.07
N GLU A 135 -9.21 -4.86 2.86
CA GLU A 135 -9.37 -5.62 4.11
C GLU A 135 -9.45 -7.12 3.87
N LYS A 136 -10.15 -7.51 2.79
CA LYS A 136 -10.36 -8.92 2.43
C LYS A 136 -9.07 -9.58 1.99
N HIS A 137 -8.27 -8.87 1.20
CA HIS A 137 -7.05 -9.41 0.59
C HIS A 137 -5.78 -9.06 1.36
N GLY A 138 -5.86 -8.19 2.37
CA GLY A 138 -4.69 -7.70 3.10
C GLY A 138 -3.75 -6.87 2.23
N LEU A 139 -4.26 -6.27 1.14
CA LEU A 139 -3.47 -5.51 0.18
C LEU A 139 -4.15 -4.17 -0.13
N ALA A 140 -3.61 -3.11 0.45
CA ALA A 140 -4.12 -1.75 0.33
C ALA A 140 -3.29 -0.95 -0.68
N ASN A 141 -3.94 -0.55 -1.77
CA ASN A 141 -3.41 0.34 -2.78
C ASN A 141 -4.00 1.75 -2.58
N ILE A 142 -3.17 2.66 -2.10
CA ILE A 142 -3.58 3.95 -1.53
C ILE A 142 -3.02 5.11 -2.34
N LEU A 143 -3.85 6.12 -2.59
CA LEU A 143 -3.43 7.46 -3.00
C LEU A 143 -3.73 8.49 -1.91
N VAL A 144 -2.80 9.42 -1.70
CA VAL A 144 -2.95 10.61 -0.86
C VAL A 144 -2.65 11.84 -1.70
N ALA A 145 -3.53 12.85 -1.64
CA ALA A 145 -3.34 14.12 -2.31
C ALA A 145 -3.36 15.29 -1.31
N ARG A 146 -2.40 16.20 -1.44
CA ARG A 146 -2.32 17.47 -0.71
C ARG A 146 -2.28 18.64 -1.69
N ARG A 147 -2.89 19.77 -1.34
CA ARG A 147 -2.99 20.94 -2.23
C ARG A 147 -1.95 22.01 -1.91
N LEU A 148 -1.12 22.31 -2.90
CA LEU A 148 -0.19 23.43 -2.86
C LEU A 148 -0.95 24.76 -2.94
N LYS A 149 -0.32 25.83 -2.45
CA LYS A 149 -0.84 27.22 -2.57
C LYS A 149 -1.11 27.64 -4.02
N SER A 150 -0.41 27.04 -4.99
CA SER A 150 -0.62 27.27 -6.43
C SER A 150 -1.87 26.60 -6.99
N GLY A 151 -2.52 25.71 -6.23
CA GLY A 151 -3.62 24.87 -6.70
C GLY A 151 -3.18 23.50 -7.24
N SER A 152 -1.90 23.33 -7.60
CA SER A 152 -1.29 22.02 -7.92
C SER A 152 -1.30 21.07 -6.71
N LEU A 153 -1.05 19.79 -6.95
CA LEU A 153 -1.07 18.73 -5.94
C LEU A 153 0.33 18.19 -5.63
N ILE A 154 0.48 17.74 -4.38
CA ILE A 154 1.44 16.70 -3.99
C ILE A 154 0.64 15.40 -3.92
N VAL A 155 1.12 14.35 -4.58
CA VAL A 155 0.49 13.04 -4.61
C VAL A 155 1.46 12.00 -4.08
N GLY A 156 1.01 11.15 -3.16
CA GLY A 156 1.73 10.00 -2.64
C GLY A 156 0.95 8.72 -2.93
N GLY A 157 1.63 7.68 -3.40
CA GLY A 157 1.06 6.36 -3.62
C GLY A 157 1.72 5.31 -2.74
N TYR A 158 0.94 4.36 -2.23
CA TYR A 158 1.40 3.32 -1.30
C TYR A 158 0.70 2.01 -1.59
N LEU A 159 1.48 0.94 -1.79
CA LEU A 159 0.98 -0.43 -1.83
C LEU A 159 1.41 -1.14 -0.54
N ALA A 160 0.51 -1.26 0.42
CA ALA A 160 0.74 -1.87 1.71
C ALA A 160 0.14 -3.28 1.79
N ASP A 161 0.97 -4.27 2.06
CA ASP A 161 0.60 -5.63 2.44
C ASP A 161 0.49 -5.70 3.95
N THR A 162 -0.74 -5.74 4.46
CA THR A 162 -1.02 -5.81 5.90
C THR A 162 -0.88 -7.24 6.44
N ALA A 163 -0.79 -8.24 5.57
CA ALA A 163 -0.74 -9.65 5.95
C ALA A 163 0.69 -10.17 6.12
N CYS A 164 1.69 -9.58 5.45
CA CYS A 164 3.08 -10.04 5.51
C CYS A 164 4.13 -8.94 5.26
N LEU A 165 4.26 -8.48 4.01
CA LEU A 165 5.48 -7.79 3.54
C LEU A 165 5.57 -6.32 3.90
N GLY A 166 4.51 -5.72 4.44
CA GLY A 166 4.49 -4.30 4.77
C GLY A 166 4.36 -3.43 3.54
N LEU A 167 5.04 -2.27 3.51
CA LEU A 167 4.98 -1.38 2.35
C LEU A 167 5.79 -1.95 1.18
N LYS A 168 5.11 -2.55 0.20
CA LYS A 168 5.72 -3.22 -0.97
C LYS A 168 6.17 -2.24 -2.06
N ASN A 169 5.44 -1.13 -2.23
CA ASN A 169 5.79 -0.12 -3.22
C ASN A 169 5.31 1.26 -2.76
N THR A 170 6.02 2.31 -3.18
CA THR A 170 5.60 3.68 -2.95
C THR A 170 6.17 4.64 -4.00
N PHE A 171 5.43 5.72 -4.27
CA PHE A 171 5.90 6.82 -5.09
C PHE A 171 5.38 8.15 -4.55
N CYS A 172 5.99 9.25 -4.98
CA CYS A 172 5.46 10.58 -4.71
C CYS A 172 5.83 11.57 -5.82
N HIS A 173 4.92 12.51 -6.07
CA HIS A 173 5.07 13.56 -7.05
C HIS A 173 4.60 14.88 -6.46
N ALA A 174 5.35 15.95 -6.73
CA ALA A 174 4.93 17.32 -6.42
C ALA A 174 4.72 18.11 -7.70
N ASP A 175 3.87 19.14 -7.57
CA ASP A 175 3.47 20.03 -8.65
C ASP A 175 2.72 19.28 -9.77
N VAL A 176 1.77 18.45 -9.35
CA VAL A 176 0.86 17.72 -10.25
C VAL A 176 -0.36 18.60 -10.50
N LEU A 177 -0.67 18.87 -11.77
CA LEU A 177 -1.90 19.61 -12.10
C LEU A 177 -3.14 18.78 -11.73
N PRO A 178 -4.21 19.38 -11.17
CA PRO A 178 -5.42 18.65 -10.81
C PRO A 178 -5.99 17.81 -11.96
N GLY A 179 -6.11 18.39 -13.17
CA GLY A 179 -6.60 17.64 -14.33
C GLY A 179 -5.71 16.44 -14.73
N LYS A 180 -4.40 16.50 -14.48
CA LYS A 180 -3.51 15.35 -14.69
C LYS A 180 -3.75 14.27 -13.64
N PHE A 181 -3.98 14.67 -12.39
CA PHE A 181 -4.32 13.72 -11.34
C PHE A 181 -5.65 13.02 -11.65
N ASP A 182 -6.70 13.79 -11.94
CA ASP A 182 -8.06 13.29 -12.13
C ASP A 182 -8.21 12.45 -13.40
N ASN A 183 -7.55 12.84 -14.50
CA ASN A 183 -7.74 12.19 -15.80
C ASN A 183 -6.71 11.11 -16.13
N GLU A 184 -5.52 11.10 -15.48
CA GLU A 184 -4.45 10.15 -15.79
C GLU A 184 -4.08 9.29 -14.57
N MET A 185 -3.63 9.93 -13.48
CA MET A 185 -3.06 9.19 -12.35
C MET A 185 -4.11 8.38 -11.58
N PHE A 186 -5.25 9.00 -11.28
CA PHE A 186 -6.31 8.35 -10.49
C PHE A 186 -6.93 7.16 -11.25
N PRO A 187 -7.34 7.29 -12.53
CA PRO A 187 -7.88 6.16 -13.29
C PRO A 187 -6.84 5.06 -13.57
N SER A 188 -5.58 5.43 -13.83
CA SER A 188 -4.52 4.44 -14.01
C SER A 188 -4.21 3.64 -12.74
N HIS A 189 -4.41 4.25 -11.57
CA HIS A 189 -4.16 3.59 -10.29
C HIS A 189 -5.35 2.72 -9.84
N TYR A 190 -6.57 3.07 -10.26
CA TYR A 190 -7.81 2.36 -9.99
C TYR A 190 -8.60 2.07 -11.28
N PRO A 191 -8.12 1.16 -12.15
CA PRO A 191 -8.69 0.97 -13.49
C PRO A 191 -10.05 0.27 -13.50
N GLU A 192 -10.30 -0.64 -12.55
CA GLU A 192 -11.44 -1.57 -12.63
C GLU A 192 -12.56 -1.25 -11.62
N ARG A 193 -12.23 -0.61 -10.51
CA ARG A 193 -13.17 -0.38 -9.39
C ARG A 193 -13.03 1.01 -8.82
N LYS A 194 -14.16 1.54 -8.34
CA LYS A 194 -14.19 2.81 -7.62
C LYS A 194 -13.56 2.61 -6.24
N PRO A 195 -12.49 3.35 -5.90
CA PRO A 195 -11.88 3.24 -4.59
C PRO A 195 -12.77 3.89 -3.51
N LEU A 196 -12.52 3.52 -2.26
CA LEU A 196 -13.12 4.11 -1.08
C LEU A 196 -12.38 5.39 -0.69
N SER A 197 -13.12 6.44 -0.37
CA SER A 197 -12.56 7.66 0.23
C SER A 197 -12.32 7.42 1.72
N ILE A 198 -11.10 7.68 2.19
CA ILE A 198 -10.70 7.43 3.59
C ILE A 198 -10.01 8.65 4.20
N GLY A 199 -9.94 8.70 5.54
CA GLY A 199 -9.20 9.72 6.28
C GLY A 199 -7.69 9.47 6.29
N ILE A 200 -6.89 10.53 6.45
CA ILE A 200 -5.43 10.44 6.52
C ILE A 200 -4.96 9.59 7.71
N ASP A 201 -5.71 9.57 8.81
CA ASP A 201 -5.35 8.76 9.98
C ASP A 201 -5.46 7.27 9.69
N LEU A 202 -6.50 6.83 8.98
CA LEU A 202 -6.62 5.43 8.54
C LEU A 202 -5.52 5.08 7.55
N VAL A 203 -5.16 5.99 6.62
CA VAL A 203 -4.01 5.78 5.72
C VAL A 203 -2.72 5.54 6.53
N LYS A 204 -2.44 6.39 7.53
CA LYS A 204 -1.28 6.24 8.40
C LYS A 204 -1.34 4.93 9.20
N GLU A 205 -2.52 4.55 9.68
CA GLU A 205 -2.72 3.30 10.41
C GLU A 205 -2.36 2.10 9.54
N ILE A 206 -2.88 2.04 8.31
CA ILE A 206 -2.59 0.98 7.34
C ILE A 206 -1.10 0.97 6.97
N VAL A 207 -0.56 2.09 6.47
CA VAL A 207 0.80 2.12 5.91
C VAL A 207 1.86 1.91 6.99
N LEU A 208 1.82 2.71 8.06
CA LEU A 208 2.83 2.61 9.12
C LEU A 208 2.64 1.34 9.95
N GLY A 209 1.41 0.86 10.11
CA GLY A 209 1.14 -0.42 10.79
C GLY A 209 1.66 -1.61 10.00
N ALA A 210 1.51 -1.62 8.68
CA ALA A 210 2.04 -2.66 7.82
C ALA A 210 3.57 -2.67 7.87
N ILE A 211 4.22 -1.49 7.87
CA ILE A 211 5.66 -1.35 8.04
C ILE A 211 6.13 -1.92 9.40
N ASP A 212 5.49 -1.51 10.50
CA ASP A 212 5.83 -1.98 11.85
C ASP A 212 5.66 -3.51 11.99
N TYR A 213 4.63 -4.05 11.34
CA TYR A 213 4.36 -5.49 11.32
C TYR A 213 5.47 -6.24 10.56
N ALA A 214 5.77 -5.80 9.34
CA ALA A 214 6.76 -6.43 8.48
C ALA A 214 8.20 -6.32 9.01
N ALA A 215 8.51 -5.23 9.72
CA ALA A 215 9.81 -5.07 10.38
C ALA A 215 10.09 -6.20 11.39
N LYS A 216 9.06 -6.69 12.11
CA LYS A 216 9.20 -7.83 13.05
C LYS A 216 9.56 -9.13 12.33
N LEU A 217 9.17 -9.24 11.06
CA LEU A 217 9.45 -10.38 10.17
C LEU A 217 10.78 -10.22 9.41
N GLY A 218 11.45 -9.07 9.53
CA GLY A 218 12.73 -8.79 8.86
C GLY A 218 12.59 -8.25 7.43
N PHE A 219 11.50 -7.53 7.15
CA PHE A 219 11.31 -6.77 5.91
C PHE A 219 11.43 -5.27 6.16
N ASP A 220 12.15 -4.61 5.26
CA ASP A 220 12.25 -3.16 5.19
C ASP A 220 11.15 -2.59 4.29
N PRO A 221 10.68 -1.36 4.55
CA PRO A 221 9.74 -0.69 3.65
C PRO A 221 10.35 -0.46 2.27
N ALA A 222 9.49 -0.37 1.25
CA ALA A 222 9.88 -0.10 -0.12
C ALA A 222 10.83 1.12 -0.24
N PRO A 223 11.89 1.03 -1.07
CA PRO A 223 12.70 2.17 -1.44
C PRO A 223 11.83 3.33 -1.95
N GLY A 224 12.16 4.56 -1.58
CA GLY A 224 11.34 5.73 -1.86
C GLY A 224 10.50 6.16 -0.65
N PHE A 225 10.28 5.28 0.34
CA PHE A 225 9.54 5.62 1.55
C PHE A 225 10.20 6.74 2.36
N GLU A 226 11.52 6.85 2.30
CA GLU A 226 12.27 7.93 2.96
C GLU A 226 11.84 9.33 2.48
N ILE A 227 11.29 9.44 1.25
CA ILE A 227 10.71 10.66 0.71
C ILE A 227 9.17 10.63 0.72
N SER A 228 8.53 9.52 0.34
CA SER A 228 7.06 9.49 0.26
C SER A 228 6.39 9.57 1.63
N ARG A 229 7.07 9.20 2.72
CA ARG A 229 6.54 9.35 4.09
C ARG A 229 6.12 10.78 4.43
N TYR A 230 6.77 11.79 3.83
CA TYR A 230 6.41 13.18 4.11
C TYR A 230 5.00 13.51 3.62
N VAL A 231 4.50 12.86 2.56
CA VAL A 231 3.12 13.07 2.08
C VAL A 231 2.09 12.55 3.09
N LEU A 232 2.43 11.53 3.89
CA LEU A 232 1.59 11.11 5.02
C LEU A 232 1.53 12.19 6.12
N GLY A 233 2.62 12.95 6.25
CA GLY A 233 2.79 14.01 7.24
C GLY A 233 3.47 13.53 8.52
N SER A 234 4.00 14.47 9.30
CA SER A 234 4.79 14.19 10.52
C SER A 234 3.96 13.87 11.76
N GLY A 235 2.66 14.20 11.76
CA GLY A 235 1.78 13.92 12.90
C GLY A 235 1.75 12.43 13.23
N GLU A 236 1.73 12.10 14.52
CA GLU A 236 1.74 10.72 15.00
C GLU A 236 0.59 9.89 14.43
N ARG A 237 0.84 8.58 14.28
CA ARG A 237 -0.21 7.63 13.91
C ARG A 237 -1.15 7.46 15.10
N VAL A 238 -2.41 7.83 14.92
CA VAL A 238 -3.50 7.42 15.80
C VAL A 238 -3.79 5.94 15.55
N ARG A 239 -3.78 5.12 16.62
CA ARG A 239 -4.18 3.71 16.53
C ARG A 239 -5.68 3.63 16.79
N GLY A 240 -6.47 3.56 15.73
CA GLY A 240 -7.92 3.36 15.83
C GLY A 240 -8.30 1.95 16.28
N GLY A 241 -7.39 0.97 16.12
CA GLY A 241 -7.63 -0.43 16.47
C GLY A 241 -8.44 -1.20 15.43
N ASN A 242 -8.71 -0.55 14.28
CA ASN A 242 -9.59 -1.08 13.25
C ASN A 242 -8.82 -1.85 12.17
N VAL A 243 -7.51 -1.62 12.04
CA VAL A 243 -6.69 -2.32 11.05
C VAL A 243 -6.08 -3.58 11.66
N ARG A 244 -6.32 -4.72 11.01
CA ARG A 244 -5.72 -6.02 11.36
C ARG A 244 -4.45 -6.24 10.55
N PHE A 245 -3.42 -6.78 11.22
CA PHE A 245 -2.16 -7.16 10.62
C PHE A 245 -1.91 -8.65 10.80
N GLY A 246 -1.34 -9.28 9.77
CA GLY A 246 -1.27 -10.73 9.64
C GLY A 246 -2.49 -11.33 8.93
N GLY A 247 -2.38 -12.61 8.58
CA GLY A 247 -3.46 -13.38 7.99
C GLY A 247 -4.56 -13.73 8.99
N MET A 248 -5.51 -14.56 8.56
CA MET A 248 -6.74 -14.86 9.29
C MET A 248 -6.53 -15.44 10.71
N ASN A 249 -5.38 -16.07 10.96
CA ASN A 249 -5.00 -16.65 12.25
C ASN A 249 -3.97 -15.80 13.03
N GLY A 250 -3.75 -14.55 12.62
CA GLY A 250 -2.73 -13.67 13.20
C GLY A 250 -1.28 -13.99 12.82
N LYS A 251 -1.04 -15.08 12.09
CA LYS A 251 0.28 -15.39 11.50
C LYS A 251 0.44 -14.76 10.11
N PRO A 252 1.67 -14.49 9.64
CA PRO A 252 1.88 -13.92 8.31
C PRO A 252 1.29 -14.80 7.20
N PHE A 253 0.63 -14.15 6.23
CA PHE A 253 0.11 -14.80 5.03
C PHE A 253 0.70 -14.12 3.80
N PHE A 254 1.68 -14.77 3.17
CA PHE A 254 2.38 -14.23 2.00
C PHE A 254 1.71 -14.66 0.69
N VAL A 255 1.21 -13.71 -0.09
CA VAL A 255 0.79 -13.96 -1.47
C VAL A 255 1.83 -13.41 -2.42
N ALA A 256 2.44 -14.28 -3.23
CA ALA A 256 3.46 -13.89 -4.19
C ALA A 256 2.84 -13.05 -5.31
N GLY A 257 3.25 -11.79 -5.36
CA GLY A 257 2.97 -10.90 -6.47
C GLY A 257 3.93 -11.13 -7.65
N PRO A 258 3.60 -10.59 -8.83
CA PRO A 258 4.40 -10.77 -10.04
C PRO A 258 5.82 -10.18 -9.95
N ASN A 259 6.06 -9.25 -9.03
CA ASN A 259 7.34 -8.57 -8.84
C ASN A 259 8.11 -9.07 -7.61
N ASP A 260 7.59 -10.07 -6.89
CA ASP A 260 8.21 -10.58 -5.67
C ASP A 260 9.17 -11.73 -5.98
N ASP A 261 10.32 -11.77 -5.31
CA ASP A 261 11.13 -13.01 -5.21
C ASP A 261 10.51 -13.92 -4.16
N GLY A 262 9.44 -14.61 -4.56
CA GLY A 262 8.68 -15.53 -3.70
C GLY A 262 9.57 -16.55 -2.99
N PRO A 263 10.46 -17.28 -3.69
CA PRO A 263 11.40 -18.20 -3.05
C PRO A 263 12.29 -17.55 -1.98
N ALA A 264 12.84 -16.36 -2.23
CA ALA A 264 13.66 -15.67 -1.22
C ALA A 264 12.85 -15.23 0.00
N ILE A 265 11.64 -14.73 -0.22
CA ILE A 265 10.72 -14.33 0.85
C ILE A 265 10.35 -15.54 1.72
N VAL A 266 9.96 -16.66 1.10
CA VAL A 266 9.61 -17.89 1.83
C VAL A 266 10.80 -18.41 2.62
N ARG A 267 12.03 -18.39 2.06
CA ARG A 267 13.25 -18.76 2.79
C ARG A 267 13.46 -17.87 4.02
N LYS A 268 13.29 -16.56 3.88
CA LYS A 268 13.42 -15.61 5.00
C LYS A 268 12.38 -15.89 6.09
N LEU A 269 11.12 -16.08 5.71
CA LEU A 269 10.05 -16.42 6.66
C LEU A 269 10.31 -17.75 7.36
N MET A 270 10.76 -18.77 6.62
CA MET A 270 11.14 -20.08 7.18
C MET A 270 12.27 -19.96 8.21
N GLN A 271 13.32 -19.18 7.92
CA GLN A 271 14.42 -18.94 8.85
C GLN A 271 13.97 -18.20 10.11
N ARG A 272 12.99 -17.29 9.97
CA ARG A 272 12.54 -16.41 11.05
C ARG A 272 11.48 -17.05 11.96
N LEU A 273 10.55 -17.80 11.38
CA LEU A 273 9.31 -18.26 12.04
C LEU A 273 9.18 -19.79 12.08
N GLY A 274 10.01 -20.52 11.34
CA GLY A 274 9.88 -21.97 11.17
C GLY A 274 8.74 -22.37 10.23
N LYS A 275 8.60 -23.68 10.04
CA LYS A 275 7.71 -24.29 9.03
C LYS A 275 6.23 -23.92 9.20
N ASP A 276 5.76 -23.83 10.44
CA ASP A 276 4.34 -23.63 10.75
C ASP A 276 4.01 -22.17 11.14
N GLY A 277 5.03 -21.30 11.14
CA GLY A 277 4.92 -19.92 11.62
C GLY A 277 4.35 -18.93 10.60
N PHE A 278 4.10 -19.34 9.36
CA PHE A 278 3.50 -18.53 8.31
C PHE A 278 2.75 -19.42 7.31
N ASP A 279 1.92 -18.79 6.48
CA ASP A 279 1.30 -19.41 5.32
C ASP A 279 1.71 -18.63 4.06
N PHE A 280 1.66 -19.29 2.90
CA PHE A 280 1.93 -18.62 1.65
C PHE A 280 1.13 -19.20 0.47
N MET A 281 0.95 -18.37 -0.55
CA MET A 281 0.40 -18.73 -1.85
C MET A 281 1.38 -18.27 -2.93
N MET A 282 1.90 -19.20 -3.72
CA MET A 282 2.75 -18.92 -4.88
C MET A 282 2.03 -19.31 -6.18
N PRO A 283 2.26 -18.60 -7.29
CA PRO A 283 1.79 -19.05 -8.59
C PRO A 283 2.38 -20.43 -8.91
N ALA A 284 1.61 -21.27 -9.60
CA ALA A 284 2.10 -22.54 -10.08
C ALA A 284 3.34 -22.33 -10.98
N PRO A 285 4.34 -23.23 -10.93
CA PRO A 285 5.42 -23.22 -11.91
C PRO A 285 4.82 -23.25 -13.33
N ARG A 286 5.30 -22.36 -14.20
CA ARG A 286 5.00 -22.45 -15.64
C ARG A 286 5.72 -23.62 -16.27
#